data_AF-A0A2I1GTW8-F1
#
_entry.id   AF-A0A2I1GTW8-F1
#
_cell.length_a   1.000
_cell.length_b   1.000
_cell.length_c   1.000
_cell.angle_alpha   90.00
_cell.angle_beta   90.00
_cell.angle_gamma   90.00
#
_symmetry.space_group_name_H-M   'P 1'
#
loop_
_entity.id
_entity.type
_entity.pdbx_description
1 polymer ?
#
loop_
_entity_poly.entity_id
_entity_poly.type
_entity_poly.pdbx_seq_one_letter_code
_entity_poly.pdbx_strand_id
1 'polypeptide(L)'
;MKTTFLSNLIHFPIMMTSALLNSLNIRTHSTQITPLETTKRQTARVQFRKSNRKKEEFIGTLTFISSNTKDSTVTKTVAYGQWFNIHDTNPLNYEFVIYKNGEILKDLTVNIQRNLSINKNGAKLLTTFDELELDGSQNIIGGCIYISNQGRVISKAEICKI
;
A
#
# COMPACT_ATOMS: atom_id res chain seq x y z
N MET A 1 -46.41 24.28 13.76
CA MET A 1 -45.04 24.25 13.22
C MET A 1 -44.05 24.55 14.35
N LYS A 2 -43.29 23.54 14.78
CA LYS A 2 -41.96 23.68 15.41
C LYS A 2 -41.34 22.28 15.40
N THR A 3 -40.16 22.20 14.80
CA THR A 3 -39.41 20.99 14.44
C THR A 3 -38.65 20.41 15.62
N THR A 4 -38.80 19.11 15.81
CA THR A 4 -38.08 18.27 16.79
C THR A 4 -36.70 17.92 16.24
N PHE A 5 -35.62 18.25 16.97
CA PHE A 5 -34.28 17.69 16.73
C PHE A 5 -34.02 16.62 17.79
N LEU A 6 -34.05 15.35 17.38
CA LEU A 6 -33.52 14.23 18.16
C LEU A 6 -32.17 13.83 17.55
N SER A 7 -31.13 14.00 18.35
CA SER A 7 -29.76 13.57 18.08
C SER A 7 -29.64 12.05 18.19
N ASN A 8 -29.58 11.35 17.06
CA ASN A 8 -29.22 9.93 17.02
C ASN A 8 -27.70 9.78 16.93
N LEU A 9 -27.08 9.51 18.08
CA LEU A 9 -25.77 8.89 18.22
C LEU A 9 -25.86 7.46 17.63
N ILE A 10 -25.31 7.25 16.44
CA ILE A 10 -25.13 5.90 15.90
C ILE A 10 -23.79 5.37 16.44
N HIS A 11 -23.91 4.44 17.37
CA HIS A 11 -22.86 3.55 17.84
C HIS A 11 -22.53 2.57 16.69
N PHE A 12 -21.27 2.52 16.24
CA PHE A 12 -20.82 1.52 15.27
C PHE A 12 -20.28 0.30 16.03
N PRO A 13 -20.95 -0.87 15.99
CA PRO A 13 -20.30 -2.10 16.41
C PRO A 13 -19.33 -2.60 15.33
N ILE A 14 -18.17 -2.98 15.83
CA ILE A 14 -17.08 -3.74 15.23
C ILE A 14 -17.61 -5.05 14.63
N MET A 15 -16.95 -5.53 13.55
CA MET A 15 -17.16 -6.78 12.79
C MET A 15 -18.31 -6.77 11.76
N MET A 16 -18.05 -6.27 10.55
CA MET A 16 -18.72 -6.80 9.36
C MET A 16 -17.97 -8.03 8.85
N THR A 17 -18.60 -9.17 9.05
CA THR A 17 -18.24 -10.50 8.58
C THR A 17 -18.41 -10.62 7.07
N SER A 18 -17.55 -11.42 6.45
CA SER A 18 -17.49 -11.79 5.02
C SER A 18 -18.71 -12.56 4.48
N ALA A 19 -19.86 -12.51 5.16
CA ALA A 19 -21.05 -13.28 4.84
C ALA A 19 -22.15 -12.47 4.12
N LEU A 20 -22.10 -11.14 4.13
CA LEU A 20 -23.16 -10.29 3.57
C LEU A 20 -22.97 -9.92 2.08
N LEU A 21 -21.88 -10.33 1.44
CA LEU A 21 -21.70 -10.16 -0.01
C LEU A 21 -22.33 -11.30 -0.84
N ASN A 22 -22.71 -12.40 -0.21
CA ASN A 22 -23.27 -13.57 -0.91
C ASN A 22 -24.82 -13.60 -0.95
N SER A 23 -25.52 -12.65 -0.34
CA SER A 23 -26.99 -12.67 -0.23
C SER A 23 -27.75 -11.76 -1.22
N LEU A 24 -27.06 -11.09 -2.15
CA LEU A 24 -27.70 -10.35 -3.25
C LEU A 24 -27.49 -11.07 -4.58
N ASN A 25 -28.04 -12.28 -4.68
CA ASN A 25 -28.02 -13.04 -5.92
C ASN A 25 -29.35 -13.75 -6.14
N ILE A 26 -30.38 -12.99 -6.57
CA ILE A 26 -31.57 -13.56 -7.22
C ILE A 26 -32.03 -12.62 -8.35
N ARG A 27 -31.55 -12.88 -9.57
CA ARG A 27 -32.43 -13.00 -10.74
C ARG A 27 -31.72 -13.73 -11.87
N THR A 28 -32.41 -14.75 -12.36
CA THR A 28 -32.03 -15.77 -13.32
C THR A 28 -31.77 -15.21 -14.72
N HIS A 29 -30.53 -15.31 -15.18
CA HIS A 29 -30.22 -15.64 -16.56
C HIS A 29 -29.09 -16.65 -16.55
N SER A 30 -29.32 -17.83 -17.15
CA SER A 30 -28.29 -18.84 -17.40
C SER A 30 -27.26 -18.25 -18.35
N THR A 31 -26.32 -17.51 -17.78
CA THR A 31 -25.00 -17.32 -18.35
C THR A 31 -24.18 -18.43 -17.74
N GLN A 32 -23.66 -19.31 -18.58
CA GLN A 32 -22.59 -20.21 -18.22
C GLN A 32 -21.53 -19.37 -17.52
N ILE A 33 -21.46 -19.45 -16.19
CA ILE A 33 -20.43 -18.78 -15.41
C ILE A 33 -19.15 -19.47 -15.82
N THR A 34 -18.48 -18.93 -16.83
CA THR A 34 -17.08 -19.22 -17.08
C THR A 34 -16.42 -18.97 -15.73
N PRO A 35 -15.73 -19.96 -15.14
CA PRO A 35 -15.06 -19.75 -13.87
C PRO A 35 -14.25 -18.46 -13.99
N LEU A 36 -14.56 -17.47 -13.15
CA LEU A 36 -13.84 -16.21 -13.13
C LEU A 36 -12.36 -16.57 -13.07
N GLU A 37 -11.63 -16.26 -14.14
CA GLU A 37 -10.24 -16.63 -14.28
C GLU A 37 -9.50 -16.26 -13.00
N THR A 38 -8.82 -17.25 -12.43
CA THR A 38 -8.14 -17.20 -11.14
C THR A 38 -7.20 -16.00 -11.11
N THR A 39 -7.69 -14.86 -10.61
CA THR A 39 -6.89 -13.64 -10.47
C THR A 39 -5.86 -13.94 -9.39
N LYS A 40 -4.59 -14.13 -9.80
CA LYS A 40 -3.51 -14.46 -8.89
C LYS A 40 -3.08 -13.17 -8.19
N ARG A 41 -3.67 -12.90 -7.02
CA ARG A 41 -3.29 -11.76 -6.18
C ARG A 41 -1.95 -12.05 -5.49
N GLN A 42 -0.98 -11.16 -5.62
CA GLN A 42 0.24 -11.16 -4.80
C GLN A 42 0.19 -10.00 -3.82
N THR A 43 0.71 -10.21 -2.61
CA THR A 43 0.84 -9.16 -1.60
C THR A 43 2.25 -9.18 -1.03
N ALA A 44 2.84 -8.00 -0.87
CA ALA A 44 4.12 -7.82 -0.21
C ALA A 44 4.05 -6.67 0.79
N ARG A 45 4.88 -6.72 1.83
CA ARG A 45 4.90 -5.72 2.88
C ARG A 45 6.32 -5.40 3.31
N VAL A 46 6.50 -4.13 3.61
CA VAL A 46 7.67 -3.55 4.23
C VAL A 46 7.27 -3.04 5.60
N GLN A 47 8.10 -3.30 6.61
CA GLN A 47 7.95 -2.71 7.93
C GLN A 47 9.23 -2.01 8.36
N PHE A 48 9.16 -0.69 8.45
CA PHE A 48 10.22 0.15 8.99
C PHE A 48 10.09 0.15 10.51
N ARG A 49 11.03 -0.52 11.18
CA ARG A 49 11.04 -0.67 12.64
C ARG A 49 12.13 0.19 13.24
N LYS A 50 11.85 0.70 14.43
CA LYS A 50 12.81 1.39 15.28
C LYS A 50 13.90 0.40 15.71
N SER A 51 15.15 0.74 15.45
CA SER A 51 16.29 -0.09 15.80
C SER A 51 16.62 -0.02 17.29
N ASN A 52 16.33 1.11 17.94
CA ASN A 52 16.71 1.34 19.34
C ASN A 52 15.69 2.20 20.10
N ARG A 53 15.36 1.85 21.37
CA ARG A 53 14.25 2.46 22.14
C ARG A 53 14.34 3.99 22.35
N LYS A 54 15.52 4.60 22.24
CA LYS A 54 15.78 5.99 22.65
C LYS A 54 15.69 7.07 21.55
N LYS A 55 15.49 6.72 20.28
CA LYS A 55 15.41 7.73 19.18
C LYS A 55 14.03 7.80 18.54
N GLU A 56 13.59 8.99 18.15
CA GLU A 56 12.43 9.21 17.27
C GLU A 56 12.79 8.79 15.84
N GLU A 57 13.01 7.50 15.63
CA GLU A 57 13.36 6.97 14.31
C GLU A 57 12.10 6.85 13.44
N PHE A 58 12.30 7.02 12.14
CA PHE A 58 11.30 6.75 11.12
C PHE A 58 10.72 5.34 11.30
N ILE A 59 9.41 5.27 11.51
CA ILE A 59 8.67 4.00 11.64
C ILE A 59 7.48 4.00 10.70
N GLY A 60 7.09 2.82 10.22
CA GLY A 60 5.91 2.72 9.39
C GLY A 60 5.82 1.43 8.62
N THR A 61 4.85 1.38 7.72
CA THR A 61 4.58 0.23 6.87
C THR A 61 4.24 0.68 5.47
N LEU A 62 4.65 -0.13 4.49
CA LEU A 62 4.25 0.00 3.11
C LEU A 62 3.77 -1.37 2.63
N THR A 63 2.59 -1.44 2.04
CA THR A 63 2.02 -2.68 1.50
C THR A 63 1.80 -2.53 0.01
N PHE A 64 2.17 -3.55 -0.75
CA PHE A 64 1.97 -3.67 -2.18
C PHE A 64 0.97 -4.78 -2.46
N ILE A 65 0.03 -4.53 -3.36
CA ILE A 65 -0.92 -5.52 -3.84
C ILE A 65 -0.89 -5.46 -5.37
N SER A 66 -0.54 -6.57 -6.00
CA SER A 66 -0.67 -6.75 -7.44
C SER A 66 -1.75 -7.77 -7.76
N SER A 67 -2.48 -7.51 -8.83
CA SER A 67 -3.48 -8.41 -9.37
C SER A 67 -3.21 -8.52 -10.87
N ASN A 68 -2.73 -9.69 -11.31
CA ASN A 68 -2.59 -9.96 -12.74
C ASN A 68 -3.76 -10.83 -13.18
N THR A 69 -4.45 -10.39 -14.23
CA THR A 69 -5.31 -11.26 -15.03
C THR A 69 -4.42 -11.98 -16.04
N LYS A 70 -4.81 -13.22 -16.40
CA LYS A 70 -4.01 -14.10 -17.26
C LYS A 70 -3.71 -13.50 -18.63
N ASP A 71 -4.56 -12.57 -19.08
CA ASP A 71 -4.47 -11.88 -20.37
C ASP A 71 -3.88 -10.46 -20.30
N SER A 72 -3.53 -9.95 -19.11
CA SER A 72 -2.92 -8.61 -18.99
C SER A 72 -1.40 -8.70 -19.17
N THR A 73 -0.89 -7.97 -20.14
CA THR A 73 0.56 -7.76 -20.34
C THR A 73 1.15 -6.72 -19.41
N VAL A 74 0.31 -5.93 -18.72
CA VAL A 74 0.73 -4.84 -17.82
C VAL A 74 0.43 -5.22 -16.38
N THR A 75 1.48 -5.36 -15.57
CA THR A 75 1.35 -5.51 -14.11
C THR A 75 1.03 -4.16 -13.49
N LYS A 76 -0.09 -4.08 -12.76
CA LYS A 76 -0.44 -2.93 -11.93
C LYS A 76 -0.34 -3.29 -10.46
N THR A 77 0.37 -2.46 -9.71
CA THR A 77 0.55 -2.66 -8.27
C THR A 77 0.09 -1.43 -7.52
N VAL A 78 -0.91 -1.63 -6.67
CA VAL A 78 -1.36 -0.62 -5.72
C VAL A 78 -0.46 -0.68 -4.51
N ALA A 79 0.01 0.47 -4.05
CA ALA A 79 0.76 0.59 -2.82
C ALA A 79 0.08 1.55 -1.85
N TYR A 80 0.02 1.18 -0.59
CA TYR A 80 -0.45 2.05 0.48
C TYR A 80 0.46 1.94 1.70
N GLY A 81 0.68 3.07 2.36
CA GLY A 81 1.61 3.14 3.46
C GLY A 81 1.29 4.25 4.44
N GLN A 82 1.85 4.09 5.63
CA GLN A 82 1.80 5.09 6.69
C GLN A 82 3.12 5.09 7.43
N TRP A 83 3.63 6.29 7.68
CA TRP A 83 4.89 6.52 8.39
C TRP A 83 4.73 7.58 9.46
N PHE A 84 5.55 7.49 10.50
CA PHE A 84 5.58 8.39 11.65
C PHE A 84 7.03 8.81 11.94
N ASN A 85 7.20 9.83 12.78
CA ASN A 85 8.49 10.47 13.07
C ASN A 85 9.18 10.99 11.80
N ILE A 86 8.39 11.68 10.98
CA ILE A 86 8.85 12.33 9.76
C ILE A 86 9.12 13.79 10.12
N HIS A 87 10.36 14.23 9.95
CA HIS A 87 10.80 15.54 10.41
C HIS A 87 10.64 16.64 9.35
N ASP A 88 10.52 16.28 8.08
CA ASP A 88 10.32 17.22 6.98
C ASP A 88 8.91 17.06 6.40
N THR A 89 8.23 18.17 6.19
CA THR A 89 6.88 18.20 5.63
C THR A 89 6.85 18.33 4.12
N ASN A 90 7.99 18.59 3.47
CA ASN A 90 8.08 18.67 2.02
C ASN A 90 8.28 17.27 1.40
N PRO A 91 7.29 16.74 0.66
CA PRO A 91 7.41 15.44 0.01
C PRO A 91 8.60 15.35 -0.95
N LEU A 92 8.95 16.45 -1.62
CA LEU A 92 10.01 16.50 -2.63
C LEU A 92 11.41 16.25 -2.06
N ASN A 93 11.57 16.35 -0.75
CA ASN A 93 12.83 16.08 -0.08
C ASN A 93 13.07 14.57 0.15
N TYR A 94 12.04 13.74 -0.06
CA TYR A 94 12.10 12.31 0.18
C TYR A 94 12.33 11.50 -1.10
N GLU A 95 13.22 10.51 -1.03
CA GLU A 95 13.52 9.58 -2.11
C GLU A 95 13.17 8.16 -1.67
N PHE A 96 12.67 7.35 -2.61
CA PHE A 96 12.22 5.99 -2.35
C PHE A 96 12.75 5.06 -3.43
N VAL A 97 13.77 4.27 -3.09
CA VAL A 97 14.47 3.43 -4.07
C VAL A 97 14.50 1.98 -3.59
N ILE A 98 14.15 1.05 -4.47
CA ILE A 98 14.25 -0.39 -4.23
C ILE A 98 15.59 -0.88 -4.76
N TYR A 99 16.34 -1.52 -3.87
CA TYR A 99 17.56 -2.24 -4.20
C TYR A 99 17.34 -3.74 -4.07
N LYS A 100 17.95 -4.51 -4.96
CA LYS A 100 17.99 -5.97 -4.87
C LYS A 100 19.34 -6.46 -5.38
N ASN A 101 19.96 -7.38 -4.65
CA ASN A 101 21.29 -7.92 -4.98
C ASN A 101 22.38 -6.84 -5.14
N GLY A 102 22.28 -5.72 -4.42
CA GLY A 102 23.26 -4.63 -4.47
C GLY A 102 23.05 -3.61 -5.58
N GLU A 103 22.07 -3.82 -6.47
CA GLU A 103 21.75 -2.92 -7.58
C GLU A 103 20.42 -2.20 -7.37
N ILE A 104 20.26 -1.05 -8.01
CA ILE A 104 18.97 -0.34 -8.07
C ILE A 104 18.04 -1.13 -8.99
N LEU A 105 16.93 -1.62 -8.43
CA LEU A 105 15.91 -2.34 -9.18
C LEU A 105 14.82 -1.38 -9.69
N LYS A 106 14.34 -0.47 -8.83
CA LYS A 106 13.30 0.49 -9.19
C LYS A 106 13.41 1.76 -8.37
N ASP A 107 13.29 2.91 -9.02
CA ASP A 107 13.07 4.20 -8.37
C ASP A 107 11.57 4.50 -8.32
N LEU A 108 11.04 4.68 -7.11
CA LEU A 108 9.62 4.97 -6.85
C LEU A 108 9.37 6.44 -6.51
N THR A 109 10.43 7.25 -6.47
CA THR A 109 10.43 8.59 -5.88
C THR A 109 9.34 9.46 -6.46
N VAL A 110 9.30 9.62 -7.78
CA VAL A 110 8.34 10.52 -8.44
C VAL A 110 6.89 10.10 -8.20
N ASN A 111 6.57 8.81 -8.31
CA ASN A 111 5.22 8.29 -8.09
C ASN A 111 4.77 8.48 -6.64
N ILE A 112 5.66 8.25 -5.68
CA ILE A 112 5.37 8.41 -4.26
C ILE A 112 5.21 9.88 -3.93
N GLN A 113 6.15 10.74 -4.30
CA GLN A 113 6.11 12.17 -4.02
C GLN A 113 4.79 12.83 -4.47
N ARG A 114 4.27 12.45 -5.64
CA ARG A 114 2.99 12.96 -6.17
C ARG A 114 1.78 12.61 -5.29
N ASN A 115 1.84 11.49 -4.57
CA ASN A 115 0.70 10.94 -3.81
C ASN A 115 0.96 10.88 -2.30
N LEU A 116 2.08 11.44 -1.84
CA LEU A 116 2.50 11.43 -0.45
C LEU A 116 1.89 12.63 0.28
N SER A 117 0.99 12.35 1.22
CA SER A 117 0.44 13.36 2.11
C SER A 117 1.23 13.38 3.41
N ILE A 118 1.92 14.48 3.72
CA ILE A 118 2.69 14.66 4.95
C ILE A 118 2.02 15.73 5.82
N ASN A 119 1.89 15.47 7.11
CA ASN A 119 1.51 16.45 8.12
C ASN A 119 2.37 16.29 9.38
N LYS A 120 2.14 17.14 10.39
CA LYS A 120 2.91 17.14 11.65
C LYS A 120 2.90 15.79 12.39
N ASN A 121 1.93 14.92 12.11
CA ASN A 121 1.73 13.65 12.80
C ASN A 121 2.27 12.45 12.00
N GLY A 122 2.76 12.65 10.77
CA GLY A 122 3.29 11.60 9.90
C GLY A 122 2.92 11.76 8.44
N ALA A 123 3.14 10.70 7.66
CA ALA A 123 2.78 10.65 6.25
C ALA A 123 1.92 9.45 5.89
N LYS A 124 1.11 9.61 4.85
CA LYS A 124 0.28 8.58 4.26
C LYS A 124 0.48 8.54 2.76
N LEU A 125 0.48 7.34 2.20
CA LEU A 125 0.59 7.09 0.78
C LEU A 125 -0.56 6.18 0.34
N LEU A 126 -1.14 6.51 -0.80
CA LEU A 126 -1.93 5.60 -1.62
C LEU A 126 -1.59 5.92 -3.08
N THR A 127 -1.00 4.98 -3.80
CA THR A 127 -0.58 5.17 -5.19
C THR A 127 -0.67 3.88 -5.98
N THR A 128 -0.56 4.01 -7.30
CA THR A 128 -0.52 2.88 -8.23
C THR A 128 0.74 3.00 -9.07
N PHE A 129 1.42 1.88 -9.25
CA PHE A 129 2.58 1.75 -10.12
C PHE A 129 2.23 0.86 -11.30
N ASP A 130 2.58 1.33 -12.48
CA ASP A 130 2.69 0.49 -13.67
C ASP A 130 4.08 -0.19 -13.64
N GLU A 131 4.14 -1.46 -14.01
CA GLU A 131 5.40 -2.23 -14.12
C GLU A 131 6.19 -2.33 -12.80
N LEU A 132 5.48 -2.45 -11.68
CA LEU A 132 6.07 -2.82 -10.40
C LEU A 132 5.66 -4.25 -10.06
N GLU A 133 6.54 -5.20 -10.25
CA GLU A 133 6.19 -6.62 -10.18
C GLU A 133 6.40 -7.22 -8.79
N LEU A 134 5.43 -8.01 -8.31
CA LEU A 134 5.56 -8.81 -7.09
C LEU A 134 5.89 -10.29 -7.38
N ASP A 135 5.76 -10.72 -8.63
CA ASP A 135 6.24 -11.99 -9.17
C ASP A 135 6.82 -11.75 -10.57
N GLY A 136 7.52 -12.73 -11.17
CA GLY A 136 8.18 -12.52 -12.48
C GLY A 136 9.65 -12.14 -12.37
N SER A 137 10.23 -11.65 -13.48
CA SER A 137 11.67 -11.44 -13.61
C SER A 137 12.17 -10.19 -12.88
N GLN A 138 11.33 -9.16 -12.76
CA GLN A 138 11.66 -7.91 -12.05
C GLN A 138 11.00 -7.84 -10.67
N ASN A 139 10.73 -9.00 -10.06
CA ASN A 139 10.04 -9.06 -8.78
C ASN A 139 10.82 -8.34 -7.66
N ILE A 140 10.13 -7.48 -6.91
CA ILE A 140 10.73 -6.69 -5.83
C ILE A 140 10.85 -7.43 -4.50
N ILE A 141 10.19 -8.60 -4.36
CA ILE A 141 10.19 -9.39 -3.12
C ILE A 141 11.63 -9.86 -2.80
N GLY A 142 12.02 -9.78 -1.52
CA GLY A 142 13.39 -10.04 -1.06
C GLY A 142 14.37 -8.88 -1.35
N GLY A 143 13.93 -7.84 -2.06
CA GLY A 143 14.65 -6.58 -2.14
C GLY A 143 14.48 -5.75 -0.85
N CYS A 144 15.20 -4.63 -0.79
CA CYS A 144 15.10 -3.65 0.28
C CYS A 144 14.67 -2.30 -0.28
N ILE A 145 13.69 -1.67 0.34
CA ILE A 145 13.37 -0.27 0.07
C ILE A 145 14.20 0.61 0.98
N TYR A 146 14.83 1.61 0.39
CA TYR A 146 15.59 2.66 1.05
C TYR A 146 14.78 3.95 0.96
N ILE A 147 14.70 4.64 2.09
CA ILE A 147 14.09 5.96 2.19
C ILE A 147 15.18 6.93 2.59
N SER A 148 15.35 7.96 1.77
CA SER A 148 16.28 9.06 2.04
C SER A 148 15.52 10.36 2.23
N ASN A 149 16.13 11.28 2.98
CA ASN A 149 15.73 12.69 3.02
C ASN A 149 16.96 13.53 2.64
N GLN A 150 16.86 14.32 1.57
CA GLN A 150 17.95 15.16 1.05
C GLN A 150 19.25 14.37 0.82
N GLY A 151 19.16 13.21 0.18
CA GLY A 151 20.29 12.33 -0.13
C GLY A 151 20.84 11.51 1.04
N ARG A 152 20.34 11.70 2.27
CA ARG A 152 20.72 10.89 3.43
C ARG A 152 19.71 9.78 3.67
N VAL A 153 20.15 8.53 3.65
CA VAL A 153 19.31 7.37 4.04
C VAL A 153 18.88 7.51 5.50
N ILE A 154 17.56 7.56 5.71
CA ILE A 154 16.94 7.65 7.05
C ILE A 154 16.31 6.33 7.50
N SER A 155 15.95 5.46 6.55
CA SER A 155 15.42 4.14 6.88
C SER A 155 15.63 3.16 5.72
N LYS A 156 15.72 1.88 6.06
CA LYS A 156 15.71 0.79 5.09
C LYS A 156 15.00 -0.43 5.68
N ALA A 157 14.30 -1.17 4.84
CA ALA A 157 13.63 -2.39 5.26
C ALA A 157 13.41 -3.35 4.09
N GLU A 158 13.38 -4.63 4.39
CA GLU A 158 13.13 -5.70 3.42
C GLU A 158 11.65 -5.70 2.97
N ILE A 159 11.44 -6.09 1.71
CA ILE A 159 10.13 -6.32 1.11
C ILE A 159 9.80 -7.82 1.23
N CYS A 160 8.96 -8.17 2.18
CA CYS A 160 8.58 -9.56 2.45
C CYS A 160 7.26 -9.92 1.77
N LYS A 161 7.13 -11.15 1.28
CA LYS A 161 5.85 -11.70 0.83
C LYS A 161 4.92 -11.93 2.04
N ILE A 162 3.62 -11.72 1.85
CA ILE A 162 2.57 -12.12 2.81
C ILE A 162 1.79 -13.30 2.24
#